data_AF-A0A813HV39-F1
#
_entry.id   AF-A0A813HV39-F1
#
_cell.length_a   1.000
_cell.length_b   1.000
_cell.length_c   1.000
_cell.angle_alpha   90.00
_cell.angle_beta   90.00
_cell.angle_gamma   90.00
#
_symmetry.space_group_name_H-M   'P 1'
#
loop_
_entity.id
_entity.type
_entity.pdbx_description
1 polymer ?
#
loop_
_entity_poly.entity_id
_entity_poly.type
_entity_poly.pdbx_seq_one_letter_code
_entity_poly.pdbx_strand_id
1 'polypeptide(L)'
;MAAGSGDRRWSVRGREQEDVPRTHAGGFFRNTWRGMNDWGDEFERRHFDGDLLGSIASGPVSATRAMNDWGDDFERRHFEGDLLGSVASASSKVGEVLTETIVRAGEFPADLSEVGWIGGADFVGAPSPFSADVQDDFPPAGRLPYRDSTGCSEATSSASSRLAGEGEEPPAPREISADFVQVAGGGGSSSSQSWPRPPSTPSKNDCWPFLANDSPVSMTGFDLSPGSPGLDEAVEELKARLEEEQERRRGRTEALRAMAVSLKQLPNEILEDRRRCDVAAGIRAAAAARAAAAGRSWQTLKDNHRALLERQEAQVDEREQLVAAATASSAAYSRFKQLAGREWARDGPETDALKDSKLMLAELCLQADEARLALRKELKVLQKEVESLEAETSWLRNGGPDYYQAPQNSFRSSLRRLFSVARGRGDPQSESPK
;
A
#
# COMPACT_ATOMS: atom_id res chain seq x y z
N MET A 1 115.15 19.11 65.54
CA MET A 1 114.84 18.67 64.17
C MET A 1 114.49 17.19 64.23
N ALA A 2 113.20 16.87 64.23
CA ALA A 2 112.69 15.52 64.40
C ALA A 2 111.60 15.28 63.34
N ALA A 3 111.90 14.45 62.34
CA ALA A 3 110.94 13.98 61.36
C ALA A 3 110.31 12.68 61.93
N GLY A 4 109.21 12.85 62.65
CA GLY A 4 108.46 11.77 63.29
C GLY A 4 107.17 11.45 62.53
N SER A 5 107.06 10.17 62.16
CA SER A 5 105.87 9.31 62.22
C SER A 5 104.49 9.97 62.33
N GLY A 6 103.60 9.64 61.38
CA GLY A 6 102.20 10.06 61.37
C GLY A 6 101.34 9.14 60.53
N ASP A 7 101.27 7.88 60.97
CA ASP A 7 100.39 6.80 60.54
C ASP A 7 98.92 7.26 60.39
N ARG A 8 98.41 7.31 59.16
CA ARG A 8 96.99 7.62 58.88
C ARG A 8 96.26 6.37 58.41
N ARG A 9 95.85 5.62 59.41
CA ARG A 9 94.85 4.55 59.38
C ARG A 9 93.52 5.11 58.85
N TRP A 10 93.12 4.70 57.64
CA TRP A 10 91.77 4.95 57.14
C TRP A 10 90.80 4.04 57.90
N SER A 11 90.07 4.63 58.85
CA SER A 11 88.96 3.98 59.54
C SER A 11 87.79 3.87 58.57
N VAL A 12 87.51 2.65 58.11
CA VAL A 12 86.29 2.28 57.39
C VAL A 12 85.14 2.41 58.38
N ARG A 13 84.52 3.60 58.43
CA ARG A 13 83.20 3.78 59.08
C ARG A 13 82.16 3.06 58.23
N GLY A 14 81.37 2.23 58.92
CA GLY A 14 80.35 1.37 58.34
C GLY A 14 79.44 2.10 57.37
N ARG A 15 79.25 1.47 56.20
CA ARG A 15 78.01 1.62 55.46
C ARG A 15 76.95 0.89 56.25
N GLU A 16 76.02 1.68 56.77
CA GLU A 16 74.70 1.21 57.15
C GLU A 16 74.14 0.37 56.00
N GLN A 17 73.73 -0.83 56.38
CA GLN A 17 73.03 -1.78 55.55
C GLN A 17 71.66 -1.17 55.30
N GLU A 18 71.53 -0.39 54.22
CA GLU A 18 70.23 0.05 53.73
C GLU A 18 69.45 -1.19 53.31
N ASP A 19 68.47 -1.56 54.12
CA ASP A 19 67.39 -2.47 53.79
C ASP A 19 66.65 -1.90 52.57
N VAL A 20 67.09 -2.29 51.37
CA VAL A 20 66.34 -2.05 50.14
C VAL A 20 65.06 -2.87 50.24
N PRO A 21 63.87 -2.25 50.30
CA PRO A 21 62.62 -2.98 50.32
C PRO A 21 62.52 -3.74 49.01
N ARG A 22 62.61 -5.08 49.08
CA ARG A 22 62.25 -5.96 47.96
C ARG A 22 60.79 -5.66 47.63
N THR A 23 60.58 -4.82 46.63
CA THR A 23 59.26 -4.47 46.11
C THR A 23 58.59 -5.76 45.63
N HIS A 24 57.58 -6.21 46.37
CA HIS A 24 56.68 -7.33 46.09
C HIS A 24 55.79 -7.11 44.84
N ALA A 25 56.24 -6.31 43.86
CA ALA A 25 55.45 -5.97 42.66
C ALA A 25 55.24 -7.18 41.73
N GLY A 26 56.12 -8.18 41.76
CA GLY A 26 55.97 -9.39 40.94
C GLY A 26 54.89 -10.37 41.43
N GLY A 27 54.50 -10.30 42.70
CA GLY A 27 53.47 -11.17 43.29
C GLY A 27 52.04 -10.69 43.02
N PHE A 28 51.85 -9.38 42.91
CA PHE A 28 50.53 -8.78 42.71
C PHE A 28 49.93 -9.21 41.38
N PHE A 29 50.65 -9.03 40.27
CA PHE A 29 50.15 -9.39 38.94
C PHE A 29 49.85 -10.88 38.76
N ARG A 30 50.66 -11.77 39.35
CA ARG A 30 50.41 -13.22 39.29
C ARG A 30 49.13 -13.62 40.05
N ASN A 31 48.86 -12.98 41.19
CA ASN A 31 47.66 -13.25 41.96
C ASN A 31 46.41 -12.65 41.33
N THR A 32 46.52 -11.46 40.69
CA THR A 32 45.41 -10.89 39.91
C THR A 32 45.07 -11.75 38.69
N TRP A 33 46.08 -12.30 38.00
CA TRP A 33 45.85 -13.17 36.85
C TRP A 33 45.18 -14.49 37.22
N ARG A 34 45.58 -15.12 38.34
CA ARG A 34 44.89 -16.31 38.85
C ARG A 34 43.45 -16.01 39.24
N GLY A 35 43.20 -14.90 39.94
CA GLY A 35 41.85 -14.49 40.29
C GLY A 35 40.97 -14.22 39.06
N MET A 36 41.54 -13.77 37.95
CA MET A 36 40.81 -13.55 36.70
C MET A 36 40.49 -14.88 35.98
N ASN A 37 41.40 -15.87 36.04
CA ASN A 37 41.12 -17.23 35.56
C ASN A 37 40.06 -17.93 36.41
N ASP A 38 40.20 -17.89 37.74
CA ASP A 38 39.23 -18.52 38.64
C ASP A 38 37.84 -17.88 38.51
N TRP A 39 37.78 -16.57 38.25
CA TRP A 39 36.52 -15.87 37.94
C TRP A 39 35.95 -16.28 36.58
N GLY A 40 36.80 -16.46 35.56
CA GLY A 40 36.39 -16.95 34.24
C GLY A 40 35.81 -18.36 34.32
N ASP A 41 36.48 -19.27 35.03
CA ASP A 41 36.04 -20.65 35.23
C ASP A 41 34.70 -20.71 36.01
N GLU A 42 34.51 -19.85 37.01
CA GLU A 42 33.26 -19.76 37.77
C GLU A 42 32.12 -19.16 36.94
N PHE A 43 32.41 -18.17 36.09
CA PHE A 43 31.45 -17.60 35.16
C PHE A 43 31.01 -18.63 34.10
N GLU A 44 31.96 -19.39 33.55
CA GLU A 44 31.71 -20.47 32.59
C GLU A 44 30.88 -21.60 33.22
N ARG A 45 31.16 -21.96 34.47
CA ARG A 45 30.36 -22.93 35.23
C ARG A 45 28.92 -22.48 35.48
N ARG A 46 28.69 -21.20 35.76
CA ARG A 46 27.36 -20.68 36.13
C ARG A 46 26.46 -20.42 34.94
N HIS A 47 27.03 -20.11 33.78
CA HIS A 47 26.26 -19.65 32.62
C HIS A 47 26.32 -20.57 31.41
N PHE A 48 27.32 -21.47 31.34
CA PHE A 48 27.59 -22.27 30.14
C PHE A 48 27.89 -23.75 30.46
N ASP A 49 27.51 -24.23 31.66
CA ASP A 49 27.72 -25.61 32.13
C ASP A 49 29.17 -26.13 32.00
N GLY A 50 30.16 -25.23 31.99
CA GLY A 50 31.56 -25.59 31.83
C GLY A 50 32.01 -25.85 30.38
N ASP A 51 31.20 -25.49 29.38
CA ASP A 51 31.57 -25.57 27.95
C ASP A 51 31.08 -24.32 27.18
N LEU A 52 31.77 -23.20 27.37
CA LEU A 52 31.48 -21.93 26.69
C LEU A 52 31.62 -22.06 25.17
N LEU A 53 32.65 -22.77 24.69
CA LEU A 53 32.89 -22.93 23.26
C LEU A 53 31.83 -23.83 22.62
N GLY A 54 31.40 -24.91 23.28
CA GLY A 54 30.26 -25.72 22.86
C GLY A 54 28.95 -24.93 22.88
N SER A 55 28.76 -24.06 23.87
CA SER A 55 27.58 -23.19 23.97
C SER A 55 27.55 -22.10 22.89
N ILE A 56 28.70 -21.52 22.53
CA ILE A 56 28.82 -20.54 21.45
C ILE A 56 28.63 -21.23 20.08
N ALA A 57 29.18 -22.43 19.89
CA ALA A 57 29.04 -23.19 18.65
C ALA A 57 27.61 -23.71 18.44
N SER A 58 26.91 -24.08 19.52
CA SER A 58 25.53 -24.57 19.47
C SER A 58 24.47 -23.47 19.58
N GLY A 59 24.83 -22.28 20.06
CA GLY A 59 23.95 -21.13 20.25
C GLY A 59 23.11 -20.77 19.01
N PRO A 60 23.70 -20.63 17.81
CA PRO A 60 22.93 -20.36 16.60
C PRO A 60 21.92 -21.47 16.27
N VAL A 61 22.30 -22.74 16.46
CA VAL A 61 21.43 -23.89 16.20
C VAL A 61 20.28 -23.96 17.20
N SER A 62 20.56 -23.69 18.48
CA SER A 62 19.57 -23.63 19.55
C SER A 62 18.60 -22.46 19.35
N ALA A 63 19.10 -21.29 18.93
CA ALA A 63 18.27 -20.13 18.59
C ALA A 63 17.37 -20.40 17.38
N THR A 64 17.87 -21.06 16.32
CA THR A 64 17.04 -21.44 15.17
C THR A 64 15.96 -22.46 15.54
N ARG A 65 16.25 -23.40 16.45
CA ARG A 65 15.23 -24.35 16.95
C ARG A 65 14.19 -23.66 17.81
N ALA A 66 14.59 -22.81 18.75
CA ALA A 66 13.67 -22.04 19.58
C ALA A 66 12.79 -21.10 18.75
N MET A 67 13.34 -20.55 17.66
CA MET A 67 12.59 -19.69 16.73
C MET A 67 11.61 -20.49 15.87
N ASN A 68 11.97 -21.71 15.45
CA ASN A 68 11.03 -22.63 14.79
C ASN A 68 9.94 -23.12 15.74
N ASP A 69 10.28 -23.53 16.97
CA ASP A 69 9.31 -23.99 17.97
C ASP A 69 8.35 -22.86 18.37
N TRP A 70 8.84 -21.62 18.45
CA TRP A 70 8.01 -20.44 18.67
C TRP A 70 7.10 -20.15 17.47
N GLY A 71 7.61 -20.30 16.24
CA GLY A 71 6.82 -20.20 15.02
C GLY A 71 5.68 -21.23 14.99
N ASP A 72 5.98 -22.50 15.27
CA ASP A 72 5.00 -23.59 15.31
C ASP A 72 3.94 -23.38 16.42
N ASP A 73 4.34 -22.90 17.61
CA ASP A 73 3.42 -22.61 18.70
C ASP A 73 2.54 -21.38 18.41
N PHE A 74 3.10 -20.36 17.76
CA PHE A 74 2.35 -19.20 17.28
C PHE A 74 1.33 -19.59 16.21
N GLU A 75 1.71 -20.42 15.23
CA GLU A 75 0.81 -20.94 14.20
C GLU A 75 -0.31 -21.80 14.80
N ARG A 76 -0.02 -22.65 15.79
CA ARG A 76 -1.05 -23.44 16.48
C ARG A 76 -2.04 -22.59 17.27
N ARG A 77 -1.58 -21.56 17.97
CA ARG A 77 -2.44 -20.73 18.83
C ARG A 77 -3.29 -19.74 18.06
N HIS A 78 -2.80 -19.24 16.92
CA HIS A 78 -3.47 -18.16 16.20
C HIS A 78 -4.09 -18.59 14.87
N PHE A 79 -3.67 -19.71 14.30
CA PHE A 79 -4.09 -20.13 12.96
C PHE A 79 -4.45 -21.63 12.88
N GLU A 80 -4.71 -22.27 14.02
CA GLU A 80 -5.06 -23.71 14.13
C GLU A 80 -4.07 -24.65 13.42
N GLY A 81 -2.81 -24.21 13.24
CA GLY A 81 -1.79 -24.97 12.53
C GLY A 81 -1.88 -24.93 11.00
N ASP A 82 -2.68 -24.04 10.42
CA ASP A 82 -2.71 -23.78 8.97
C ASP A 82 -2.79 -22.28 8.67
N LEU A 83 -1.64 -21.59 8.82
CA LEU A 83 -1.49 -20.17 8.52
C LEU A 83 -1.87 -19.84 7.07
N LEU A 84 -1.41 -20.65 6.12
CA LEU A 84 -1.64 -20.41 4.69
C LEU A 84 -3.11 -20.66 4.32
N GLY A 85 -3.75 -21.69 4.86
CA GLY A 85 -5.19 -21.91 4.72
C GLY A 85 -6.03 -20.84 5.41
N SER A 86 -5.58 -20.33 6.56
CA SER A 86 -6.24 -19.23 7.26
C SER A 86 -6.15 -17.90 6.49
N VAL A 87 -5.01 -17.59 5.87
CA VAL A 87 -4.86 -16.39 5.02
C VAL A 87 -5.65 -16.54 3.72
N ALA A 88 -5.66 -17.71 3.10
CA ALA A 88 -6.46 -17.96 1.89
C ALA A 88 -7.97 -17.85 2.19
N SER A 89 -8.44 -18.44 3.29
CA SER A 89 -9.85 -18.39 3.70
C SER A 89 -10.29 -17.02 4.23
N ALA A 90 -9.39 -16.21 4.79
CA ALA A 90 -9.71 -14.83 5.19
C ALA A 90 -10.13 -13.97 3.99
N SER A 91 -9.48 -14.14 2.83
CA SER A 91 -9.86 -13.42 1.61
C SER A 91 -11.25 -13.84 1.11
N SER A 92 -11.59 -15.13 1.20
CA SER A 92 -12.92 -15.68 0.88
C SER A 92 -13.99 -15.15 1.84
N LYS A 93 -13.72 -15.14 3.16
CA LYS A 93 -14.66 -14.61 4.17
C LYS A 93 -14.91 -13.12 4.01
N VAL A 94 -13.91 -12.32 3.63
CA VAL A 94 -14.10 -10.90 3.32
C VAL A 94 -14.98 -10.74 2.07
N GLY A 95 -14.81 -11.59 1.07
CA GLY A 95 -15.68 -11.66 -0.10
C GLY A 95 -17.13 -12.01 0.27
N GLU A 96 -17.32 -13.02 1.11
CA GLU A 96 -18.64 -13.43 1.62
C GLU A 96 -19.31 -12.31 2.42
N VAL A 97 -18.60 -11.66 3.35
CA VAL A 97 -19.13 -10.55 4.15
C VAL A 97 -19.48 -9.34 3.26
N LEU A 98 -18.67 -9.01 2.26
CA LEU A 98 -18.99 -7.94 1.31
C LEU A 98 -20.23 -8.29 0.48
N THR A 99 -20.34 -9.53 0.04
CA THR A 99 -21.49 -10.01 -0.74
C THR A 99 -22.76 -10.03 0.11
N GLU A 100 -22.67 -10.50 1.36
CA GLU A 100 -23.77 -10.46 2.33
C GLU A 100 -24.15 -9.02 2.66
N THR A 101 -23.19 -8.10 2.81
CA THR A 101 -23.48 -6.68 3.05
C THR A 101 -24.17 -6.03 1.84
N ILE A 102 -23.81 -6.41 0.61
CA ILE A 102 -24.46 -5.94 -0.62
C ILE A 102 -25.87 -6.51 -0.75
N VAL A 103 -26.06 -7.81 -0.47
CA VAL A 103 -27.38 -8.47 -0.46
C VAL A 103 -28.28 -7.85 0.61
N ARG A 104 -27.76 -7.65 1.82
CA ARG A 104 -28.48 -7.04 2.95
C ARG A 104 -28.78 -5.55 2.74
N ALA A 105 -27.94 -4.85 1.98
CA ALA A 105 -28.23 -3.49 1.50
C ALA A 105 -29.25 -3.47 0.35
N GLY A 106 -29.44 -4.59 -0.35
CA GLY A 106 -30.55 -4.80 -1.30
C GLY A 106 -31.86 -5.21 -0.62
N GLU A 107 -31.79 -5.88 0.53
CA GLU A 107 -32.92 -6.32 1.35
C GLU A 107 -33.33 -5.28 2.41
N PHE A 108 -33.26 -3.98 2.09
CA PHE A 108 -33.91 -2.99 2.94
C PHE A 108 -35.42 -3.33 3.02
N PRO A 109 -35.99 -3.47 4.22
CA PRO A 109 -37.39 -3.86 4.37
C PRO A 109 -38.27 -2.80 3.71
N ALA A 110 -39.14 -3.25 2.80
CA ALA A 110 -40.17 -2.45 2.13
C ALA A 110 -41.25 -1.88 3.08
N ASP A 111 -41.03 -1.96 4.39
CA ASP A 111 -41.98 -1.63 5.45
C ASP A 111 -41.66 -0.30 6.14
N LEU A 112 -41.18 0.68 5.36
CA LEU A 112 -41.08 2.08 5.78
C LEU A 112 -42.34 2.89 5.44
N SER A 113 -43.48 2.23 5.19
CA SER A 113 -44.77 2.90 4.92
C SER A 113 -45.40 3.59 6.13
N GLU A 114 -44.86 3.43 7.35
CA GLU A 114 -45.45 4.03 8.55
C GLU A 114 -44.87 5.41 8.92
N VAL A 115 -43.80 5.88 8.27
CA VAL A 115 -43.32 7.25 8.44
C VAL A 115 -43.80 8.10 7.27
N GLY A 116 -45.01 8.63 7.42
CA GLY A 116 -45.68 9.45 6.41
C GLY A 116 -44.86 10.65 5.93
N TRP A 117 -44.15 10.48 4.82
CA TRP A 117 -43.60 11.56 4.00
C TRP A 117 -43.72 11.20 2.50
N ILE A 118 -44.83 11.66 1.91
CA ILE A 118 -44.98 12.25 0.56
C ILE A 118 -44.35 11.51 -0.65
N GLY A 119 -45.24 11.01 -1.51
CA GLY A 119 -45.17 11.28 -2.97
C GLY A 119 -44.77 10.11 -3.85
N GLY A 120 -45.75 9.33 -4.31
CA GLY A 120 -45.56 8.11 -5.07
C GLY A 120 -44.99 8.28 -6.48
N ALA A 121 -44.23 7.27 -6.89
CA ALA A 121 -43.99 6.92 -8.29
C ALA A 121 -44.05 5.39 -8.37
N ASP A 122 -44.92 4.88 -9.22
CA ASP A 122 -45.17 3.46 -9.43
C ASP A 122 -43.94 2.77 -10.05
N PHE A 123 -43.35 1.83 -9.31
CA PHE A 123 -42.25 0.98 -9.79
C PHE A 123 -42.83 -0.30 -10.39
N VAL A 124 -43.07 -0.29 -11.70
CA VAL A 124 -43.44 -1.49 -12.47
C VAL A 124 -42.17 -2.29 -12.76
N GLY A 125 -42.09 -3.49 -12.19
CA GLY A 125 -40.97 -4.42 -12.37
C GLY A 125 -40.82 -4.87 -13.82
N ALA A 126 -39.63 -4.64 -14.38
CA ALA A 126 -39.20 -5.22 -15.64
C ALA A 126 -38.46 -6.55 -15.38
N PRO A 127 -38.71 -7.61 -16.16
CA PRO A 127 -37.98 -8.88 -16.04
C PRO A 127 -36.55 -8.76 -16.59
N SER A 128 -35.60 -9.32 -15.84
CA SER A 128 -34.20 -9.47 -16.23
C SER A 128 -34.05 -10.45 -17.41
N PRO A 129 -33.36 -10.08 -18.50
CA PRO A 129 -32.86 -11.04 -19.47
C PRO A 129 -31.34 -11.14 -19.30
N PHE A 130 -30.82 -12.25 -18.73
CA PHE A 130 -29.51 -12.84 -19.03
C PHE A 130 -29.20 -13.95 -18.00
N SER A 131 -29.64 -15.18 -18.29
CA SER A 131 -28.97 -16.39 -17.82
C SER A 131 -28.34 -17.02 -19.06
N ALA A 132 -27.05 -16.76 -19.26
CA ALA A 132 -26.23 -17.52 -20.18
C ALA A 132 -25.56 -18.62 -19.36
N ASP A 133 -26.01 -19.86 -19.57
CA ASP A 133 -25.33 -21.07 -19.15
C ASP A 133 -23.91 -21.07 -19.75
N VAL A 134 -22.90 -20.93 -18.90
CA VAL A 134 -21.50 -21.25 -19.23
C VAL A 134 -21.28 -22.68 -18.76
N GLN A 135 -21.33 -23.62 -19.71
CA GLN A 135 -20.89 -25.00 -19.53
C GLN A 135 -19.35 -25.02 -19.53
N ASP A 136 -18.77 -25.28 -18.37
CA ASP A 136 -17.34 -25.59 -18.21
C ASP A 136 -17.07 -27.05 -18.61
N ASP A 137 -16.68 -27.27 -19.87
CA ASP A 137 -16.07 -28.52 -20.33
C ASP A 137 -14.58 -28.56 -19.93
N PHE A 138 -14.27 -29.20 -18.81
CA PHE A 138 -12.89 -29.58 -18.45
C PHE A 138 -12.51 -30.91 -19.15
N PRO A 139 -11.40 -30.98 -19.91
CA PRO A 139 -10.89 -32.26 -20.40
C PRO A 139 -10.16 -33.02 -19.28
N PRO A 140 -10.24 -34.38 -19.25
CA PRO A 140 -9.58 -35.18 -18.24
C PRO A 140 -8.06 -35.23 -18.41
N ALA A 141 -7.37 -35.28 -17.28
CA ALA A 141 -5.92 -35.31 -17.13
C ALA A 141 -5.24 -36.40 -17.99
N GLY A 142 -4.52 -35.97 -19.02
CA GLY A 142 -3.58 -36.78 -19.77
C GLY A 142 -2.27 -36.95 -19.00
N ARG A 143 -1.90 -38.20 -18.72
CA ARG A 143 -0.58 -38.62 -18.22
C ARG A 143 0.53 -38.10 -19.15
N LEU A 144 1.50 -37.38 -18.60
CA LEU A 144 2.78 -37.12 -19.25
C LEU A 144 3.75 -38.27 -19.01
N PRO A 145 4.54 -38.69 -20.01
CA PRO A 145 5.53 -39.74 -19.86
C PRO A 145 6.79 -39.25 -19.14
N TYR A 146 7.25 -40.11 -18.25
CA TYR A 146 8.56 -40.15 -17.61
C TYR A 146 9.67 -40.06 -18.66
N ARG A 147 10.54 -39.05 -18.58
CA ARG A 147 11.73 -38.93 -19.42
C ARG A 147 12.96 -39.11 -18.55
N ASP A 148 13.53 -40.30 -18.63
CA ASP A 148 14.89 -40.59 -18.19
C ASP A 148 15.88 -39.76 -19.01
N SER A 149 16.84 -39.14 -18.32
CA SER A 149 18.10 -38.72 -18.91
C SER A 149 19.21 -38.88 -17.87
N THR A 150 19.76 -40.08 -17.83
CA THR A 150 21.15 -40.33 -17.47
C THR A 150 22.06 -39.68 -18.51
N GLY A 151 23.15 -39.05 -18.09
CA GLY A 151 24.12 -38.47 -19.02
C GLY A 151 25.18 -37.61 -18.36
N CYS A 152 26.23 -38.26 -17.84
CA CYS A 152 27.51 -37.66 -17.50
C CYS A 152 28.07 -36.81 -18.65
N SER A 153 28.68 -35.66 -18.34
CA SER A 153 29.98 -35.29 -18.89
C SER A 153 30.61 -34.19 -18.05
N GLU A 154 31.74 -34.55 -17.44
CA GLU A 154 32.77 -33.65 -16.98
C GLU A 154 33.30 -32.83 -18.16
N ALA A 155 33.45 -31.52 -17.98
CA ALA A 155 34.37 -30.72 -18.76
C ALA A 155 34.97 -29.65 -17.85
N THR A 156 36.16 -29.97 -17.36
CA THR A 156 37.14 -29.03 -16.83
C THR A 156 37.53 -28.04 -17.94
N SER A 157 37.51 -26.74 -17.63
CA SER A 157 38.26 -25.75 -18.42
C SER A 157 38.61 -24.56 -17.53
N SER A 158 39.85 -24.62 -17.06
CA SER A 158 40.61 -23.53 -16.49
C SER A 158 40.92 -22.48 -17.56
N ALA A 159 40.71 -21.21 -17.27
CA ALA A 159 41.44 -20.11 -17.92
C ALA A 159 41.64 -18.96 -16.93
N SER A 160 42.90 -18.80 -16.52
CA SER A 160 43.44 -17.63 -15.82
C SER A 160 43.82 -16.51 -16.80
N SER A 161 43.94 -15.30 -16.24
CA SER A 161 44.65 -14.10 -16.72
C SER A 161 43.73 -13.03 -17.36
N ARG A 162 43.89 -11.72 -17.15
CA ARG A 162 44.74 -10.88 -16.28
C ARG A 162 44.35 -9.41 -16.60
N LEU A 163 44.50 -8.53 -15.61
CA LEU A 163 44.98 -7.13 -15.70
C LEU A 163 44.12 -6.00 -16.28
N ALA A 164 44.20 -4.89 -15.51
CA ALA A 164 44.01 -3.47 -15.83
C ALA A 164 42.55 -3.02 -16.04
N GLY A 165 41.99 -2.06 -15.30
CA GLY A 165 42.59 -0.95 -14.57
C GLY A 165 42.49 0.31 -15.41
N GLU A 166 41.31 0.94 -15.42
CA GLU A 166 41.13 2.35 -15.78
C GLU A 166 40.00 2.91 -14.90
N GLY A 167 40.26 4.08 -14.30
CA GLY A 167 39.34 4.76 -13.40
C GLY A 167 38.22 5.43 -14.17
N GLU A 168 36.99 5.18 -13.73
CA GLU A 168 35.84 5.98 -14.13
C GLU A 168 35.55 7.04 -13.07
N GLU A 169 35.77 8.26 -13.52
CA GLU A 169 35.40 9.54 -12.93
C GLU A 169 33.87 9.59 -12.66
N PRO A 170 33.40 10.13 -11.53
CA PRO A 170 31.97 10.27 -11.30
C PRO A 170 31.37 11.31 -12.27
N PRO A 171 30.28 11.01 -13.00
CA PRO A 171 29.67 11.97 -13.90
C PRO A 171 29.06 13.14 -13.10
N ALA A 172 29.36 14.35 -13.57
CA ALA A 172 28.80 15.62 -13.10
C ALA A 172 27.25 15.60 -13.10
N PRO A 173 26.60 16.36 -12.20
CA PRO A 173 25.14 16.46 -12.16
C PRO A 173 24.62 17.05 -13.47
N ARG A 174 23.87 16.24 -14.22
CA ARG A 174 23.13 16.71 -15.39
C ARG A 174 22.02 17.64 -14.94
N GLU A 175 22.07 18.88 -15.43
CA GLU A 175 20.95 19.81 -15.42
C GLU A 175 19.73 19.12 -16.03
N ILE A 176 18.66 19.01 -15.24
CA ILE A 176 17.37 18.55 -15.72
C ILE A 176 16.78 19.70 -16.52
N SER A 177 16.99 19.64 -17.83
CA SER A 177 16.27 20.45 -18.80
C SER A 177 14.76 20.22 -18.61
N ALA A 178 14.07 21.29 -18.24
CA ALA A 178 12.63 21.37 -18.25
C ALA A 178 12.16 21.40 -19.71
N ASP A 179 12.00 20.24 -20.32
CA ASP A 179 11.29 20.14 -21.59
C ASP A 179 10.52 18.82 -21.68
N PHE A 180 9.27 18.95 -22.11
CA PHE A 180 8.47 17.93 -22.76
C PHE A 180 7.66 16.95 -21.88
N VAL A 181 6.68 17.51 -21.19
CA VAL A 181 5.44 16.76 -20.86
C VAL A 181 4.60 16.68 -22.13
N GLN A 182 4.85 15.68 -22.98
CA GLN A 182 3.85 15.23 -23.95
C GLN A 182 2.84 14.40 -23.16
N VAL A 183 1.80 15.06 -22.65
CA VAL A 183 0.58 14.39 -22.21
C VAL A 183 0.12 13.55 -23.39
N ALA A 184 0.10 12.23 -23.20
CA ALA A 184 -0.57 11.30 -24.08
C ALA A 184 -2.05 11.67 -24.10
N GLY A 185 -2.41 12.61 -24.99
CA GLY A 185 -3.75 12.86 -25.43
C GLY A 185 -4.20 11.61 -26.16
N GLY A 186 -4.76 10.67 -25.41
CA GLY A 186 -5.48 9.54 -25.96
C GLY A 186 -6.48 10.09 -26.96
N GLY A 187 -6.29 9.74 -28.22
CA GLY A 187 -7.13 10.13 -29.33
C GLY A 187 -8.57 9.72 -29.04
N GLY A 188 -9.33 10.66 -28.50
CA GLY A 188 -10.78 10.63 -28.55
C GLY A 188 -11.14 10.70 -30.01
N SER A 189 -11.29 9.53 -30.63
CA SER A 189 -11.90 9.35 -31.93
C SER A 189 -13.20 10.14 -31.90
N SER A 190 -13.15 11.31 -32.52
CA SER A 190 -14.27 12.22 -32.63
C SER A 190 -15.19 11.63 -33.67
N SER A 191 -15.85 10.54 -33.28
CA SER A 191 -17.06 10.03 -33.89
C SER A 191 -18.02 11.20 -33.88
N SER A 192 -17.99 11.95 -34.97
CA SER A 192 -18.91 13.00 -35.31
C SER A 192 -20.26 12.32 -35.50
N GLN A 193 -20.91 12.03 -34.38
CA GLN A 193 -22.29 11.59 -34.33
C GLN A 193 -23.09 12.77 -34.85
N SER A 194 -23.27 12.79 -36.17
CA SER A 194 -24.24 13.62 -36.84
C SER A 194 -25.58 13.27 -36.23
N TRP A 195 -26.07 14.13 -35.34
CA TRP A 195 -27.47 14.07 -34.93
C TRP A 195 -28.31 14.00 -36.21
N PRO A 196 -29.28 13.07 -36.32
CA PRO A 196 -30.18 13.05 -37.45
C PRO A 196 -30.79 14.45 -37.57
N ARG A 197 -30.57 15.10 -38.71
CA ARG A 197 -31.18 16.41 -38.99
C ARG A 197 -32.66 16.28 -38.66
N PRO A 198 -33.25 17.19 -37.86
CA PRO A 198 -34.68 17.17 -37.63
C PRO A 198 -35.35 17.18 -39.01
N PRO A 199 -36.41 16.36 -39.22
CA PRO A 199 -37.14 16.38 -40.48
C PRO A 199 -37.48 17.83 -40.79
N SER A 200 -37.11 18.26 -41.99
CA SER A 200 -37.40 19.60 -42.51
C SER A 200 -38.84 19.94 -42.16
N THR A 201 -39.02 21.01 -41.39
CA THR A 201 -40.35 21.52 -41.05
C THR A 201 -41.15 21.61 -42.34
N PRO A 202 -42.34 20.99 -42.42
CA PRO A 202 -43.17 21.11 -43.61
C PRO A 202 -43.38 22.60 -43.87
N SER A 203 -43.07 22.98 -45.10
CA SER A 203 -43.26 24.33 -45.60
C SER A 203 -44.65 24.80 -45.21
N LYS A 204 -44.78 26.04 -44.76
CA LYS A 204 -46.02 26.68 -44.31
C LYS A 204 -47.17 26.68 -45.35
N ASN A 205 -46.94 26.10 -46.54
CA ASN A 205 -47.88 26.00 -47.64
C ASN A 205 -48.50 24.61 -47.81
N ASP A 206 -48.09 23.59 -47.04
CA ASP A 206 -48.79 22.31 -47.02
C ASP A 206 -49.94 22.38 -46.00
N CYS A 207 -50.92 23.21 -46.34
CA CYS A 207 -52.22 23.23 -45.72
C CYS A 207 -52.82 21.83 -45.79
N TRP A 208 -53.10 21.26 -44.62
CA TRP A 208 -53.89 20.06 -44.44
C TRP A 208 -55.08 20.00 -45.42
N PRO A 209 -55.27 18.91 -46.18
CA PRO A 209 -56.50 18.67 -46.92
C PRO A 209 -57.55 18.17 -45.92
N PHE A 210 -57.98 19.04 -45.01
CA PHE A 210 -59.04 18.77 -44.07
C PHE A 210 -60.15 19.78 -44.36
N LEU A 211 -61.31 19.27 -44.79
CA LEU A 211 -62.54 19.98 -45.17
C LEU A 211 -62.68 20.35 -46.65
N ALA A 212 -62.77 19.34 -47.51
CA ALA A 212 -63.55 19.42 -48.75
C ALA A 212 -64.38 18.15 -48.92
N ASN A 213 -65.01 17.70 -47.83
CA ASN A 213 -66.06 16.70 -47.89
C ASN A 213 -67.39 17.39 -47.55
N ASP A 214 -67.69 18.45 -48.31
CA ASP A 214 -69.03 18.99 -48.46
C ASP A 214 -69.82 17.99 -49.34
N SER A 215 -70.15 16.84 -48.77
CA SER A 215 -71.35 16.14 -49.24
C SER A 215 -72.51 17.01 -48.78
N PRO A 216 -73.25 17.68 -49.68
CA PRO A 216 -74.45 18.40 -49.29
C PRO A 216 -75.39 17.35 -48.69
N VAL A 217 -75.60 17.41 -47.38
CA VAL A 217 -76.70 16.72 -46.76
C VAL A 217 -77.94 17.32 -47.41
N SER A 218 -78.53 16.57 -48.34
CA SER A 218 -79.71 16.98 -49.10
C SER A 218 -80.86 17.14 -48.11
N MET A 219 -80.98 18.33 -47.53
CA MET A 219 -82.08 18.82 -46.70
C MET A 219 -83.31 19.09 -47.58
N THR A 220 -83.69 18.14 -48.43
CA THR A 220 -84.84 18.24 -49.30
C THR A 220 -85.87 17.21 -48.84
N GLY A 221 -86.83 17.65 -48.03
CA GLY A 221 -88.02 16.86 -47.73
C GLY A 221 -88.49 16.78 -46.28
N PHE A 222 -88.21 17.75 -45.42
CA PHE A 222 -88.95 17.90 -44.17
C PHE A 222 -90.05 18.96 -44.34
N ASP A 223 -91.25 18.52 -44.69
CA ASP A 223 -92.46 19.36 -44.66
C ASP A 223 -92.77 19.73 -43.20
N LEU A 224 -92.26 20.88 -42.77
CA LEU A 224 -92.49 21.44 -41.45
C LEU A 224 -93.88 22.07 -41.37
N SER A 225 -94.90 21.23 -41.19
CA SER A 225 -96.22 21.69 -40.76
C SER A 225 -96.14 22.14 -39.29
N PRO A 226 -96.47 23.41 -38.96
CA PRO A 226 -96.40 23.93 -37.60
C PRO A 226 -97.49 23.26 -36.76
N GLY A 227 -97.10 22.24 -35.98
CA GLY A 227 -98.00 21.43 -35.16
C GLY A 227 -97.74 19.92 -35.20
N SER A 228 -96.75 19.45 -35.97
CA SER A 228 -96.36 18.03 -35.94
C SER A 228 -95.59 17.70 -34.64
N PRO A 229 -96.00 16.69 -33.85
CA PRO A 229 -95.29 16.25 -32.64
C PRO A 229 -93.84 15.78 -32.90
N GLY A 230 -93.47 15.53 -34.16
CA GLY A 230 -92.10 15.15 -34.53
C GLY A 230 -91.07 16.30 -34.44
N LEU A 231 -91.51 17.56 -34.35
CA LEU A 231 -90.59 18.69 -34.17
C LEU A 231 -89.98 18.73 -32.78
N ASP A 232 -90.79 18.48 -31.75
CA ASP A 232 -90.31 18.47 -30.36
C ASP A 232 -89.37 17.27 -30.15
N GLU A 233 -89.69 16.10 -30.71
CA GLU A 233 -88.81 14.92 -30.71
C GLU A 233 -87.47 15.19 -31.41
N ALA A 234 -87.47 15.83 -32.57
CA ALA A 234 -86.25 16.20 -33.29
C ALA A 234 -85.41 17.25 -32.52
N VAL A 235 -86.06 18.18 -31.81
CA VAL A 235 -85.38 19.15 -30.95
C VAL A 235 -84.71 18.45 -29.76
N GLU A 236 -85.39 17.52 -29.10
CA GLU A 236 -84.81 16.74 -28.00
C GLU A 236 -83.66 15.83 -28.49
N GLU A 237 -83.77 15.22 -29.68
CA GLU A 237 -82.67 14.45 -30.26
C GLU A 237 -81.45 15.34 -30.57
N LEU A 238 -81.67 16.53 -31.15
CA LEU A 238 -80.57 17.47 -31.42
C LEU A 238 -79.92 17.99 -30.14
N LYS A 239 -80.69 18.21 -29.07
CA LYS A 239 -80.14 18.56 -27.74
C LYS A 239 -79.27 17.43 -27.20
N ALA A 240 -79.76 16.19 -27.22
CA ALA A 240 -79.00 15.02 -26.77
C ALA A 240 -77.69 14.84 -27.56
N ARG A 241 -77.74 14.97 -28.89
CA ARG A 241 -76.53 14.91 -29.75
C ARG A 241 -75.55 16.05 -29.46
N LEU A 242 -76.06 17.25 -29.14
CA LEU A 242 -75.24 18.40 -28.80
C LEU A 242 -74.57 18.23 -27.43
N GLU A 243 -75.27 17.68 -26.45
CA GLU A 243 -74.71 17.32 -25.14
C GLU A 243 -73.63 16.25 -25.28
N GLU A 244 -73.89 15.18 -26.04
CA GLU A 244 -72.90 14.12 -26.30
C GLU A 244 -71.65 14.66 -27.02
N GLU A 245 -71.82 15.53 -28.01
CA GLU A 245 -70.69 16.19 -28.69
C GLU A 245 -69.93 17.12 -27.73
N GLN A 246 -70.61 17.82 -26.83
CA GLN A 246 -69.97 18.63 -25.79
C GLN A 246 -69.16 17.77 -24.82
N GLU A 247 -69.69 16.63 -24.38
CA GLU A 247 -68.95 15.67 -23.54
C GLU A 247 -67.73 15.11 -24.28
N ARG A 248 -67.89 14.71 -25.55
CA ARG A 248 -66.76 14.26 -26.39
C ARG A 248 -65.71 15.35 -26.57
N ARG A 249 -66.10 16.63 -26.62
CA ARG A 249 -65.15 17.76 -26.64
C ARG A 249 -64.47 17.96 -25.29
N ARG A 250 -65.21 17.91 -24.18
CA ARG A 250 -64.66 18.01 -22.82
C ARG A 250 -63.63 16.91 -22.58
N GLY A 251 -63.97 15.65 -22.86
CA GLY A 251 -63.05 14.52 -22.75
C GLY A 251 -61.79 14.68 -23.62
N ARG A 252 -61.93 15.16 -24.86
CA ARG A 252 -60.76 15.50 -25.70
C ARG A 252 -59.88 16.58 -25.09
N THR A 253 -60.47 17.66 -24.55
CA THR A 253 -59.69 18.73 -23.91
C THR A 253 -58.98 18.26 -22.64
N GLU A 254 -59.61 17.38 -21.86
CA GLU A 254 -59.01 16.78 -20.67
C GLU A 254 -57.85 15.85 -21.02
N ALA A 255 -58.01 15.00 -22.05
CA ALA A 255 -56.93 14.15 -22.55
C ALA A 255 -55.73 14.98 -23.05
N LEU A 256 -55.99 16.06 -23.80
CA LEU A 256 -54.93 16.96 -24.27
C LEU A 256 -54.25 17.69 -23.10
N ARG A 257 -55.00 18.09 -22.06
CA ARG A 257 -54.41 18.68 -20.85
C ARG A 257 -53.54 17.68 -20.11
N ALA A 258 -53.98 16.42 -19.97
CA ALA A 258 -53.19 15.36 -19.35
C ALA A 258 -51.88 15.11 -20.11
N MET A 259 -51.94 15.03 -21.45
CA MET A 259 -50.74 14.94 -22.30
C MET A 259 -49.84 16.18 -22.17
N ALA A 260 -50.40 17.38 -22.08
CA ALA A 260 -49.61 18.59 -21.89
C ALA A 260 -48.90 18.63 -20.52
N VAL A 261 -49.48 18.03 -19.48
CA VAL A 261 -48.84 17.89 -18.17
C VAL A 261 -47.70 16.86 -18.22
N SER A 262 -47.91 15.69 -18.83
CA SER A 262 -46.84 14.69 -18.96
C SER A 262 -45.68 15.20 -19.81
N LEU A 263 -45.96 15.90 -20.92
CA LEU A 263 -44.92 16.52 -21.74
C LEU A 263 -44.11 17.59 -21.00
N LYS A 264 -44.70 18.25 -19.98
CA LYS A 264 -43.97 19.20 -19.11
C LYS A 264 -43.12 18.51 -18.04
N GLN A 265 -43.41 17.26 -17.69
CA GLN A 265 -42.65 16.48 -16.70
C GLN A 265 -41.40 15.83 -17.30
N LEU A 266 -41.49 15.32 -18.55
CA LEU A 266 -40.38 14.64 -19.23
C LEU A 266 -39.04 15.42 -19.23
N PRO A 267 -38.99 16.76 -19.44
CA PRO A 267 -37.73 17.50 -19.38
C PRO A 267 -37.06 17.45 -17.99
N ASN A 268 -37.84 17.43 -16.91
CA ASN A 268 -37.30 17.33 -15.56
C ASN A 268 -36.75 15.92 -15.31
N GLU A 269 -37.46 14.88 -15.74
CA GLU A 269 -37.01 13.49 -15.65
C GLU A 269 -35.69 13.28 -16.43
N ILE A 270 -35.59 13.81 -17.65
CA ILE A 270 -34.36 13.78 -18.45
C ILE A 270 -33.21 14.50 -17.74
N LEU A 271 -33.48 15.64 -17.09
CA LEU A 271 -32.47 16.36 -16.31
C LEU A 271 -32.03 15.58 -15.06
N GLU A 272 -32.95 14.91 -14.38
CA GLU A 272 -32.64 14.06 -13.23
C GLU A 272 -31.83 12.84 -13.62
N ASP A 273 -32.20 12.17 -14.71
CA ASP A 273 -31.44 11.02 -15.23
C ASP A 273 -30.05 11.44 -15.69
N ARG A 274 -29.92 12.61 -16.32
CA ARG A 274 -28.60 13.16 -16.65
C ARG A 274 -27.76 13.39 -15.40
N ARG A 275 -28.33 13.95 -14.33
CA ARG A 275 -27.61 14.11 -13.04
C ARG A 275 -27.20 12.76 -12.46
N ARG A 276 -28.06 11.73 -12.52
CA ARG A 276 -27.73 10.37 -12.07
C ARG A 276 -26.58 9.79 -12.90
N CYS A 277 -26.59 9.97 -14.22
CA CYS A 277 -25.51 9.55 -15.11
C CYS A 277 -24.19 10.26 -14.78
N ASP A 278 -24.21 11.56 -14.52
CA ASP A 278 -23.02 12.35 -14.16
C ASP A 278 -22.42 11.87 -12.82
N VAL A 279 -23.26 11.62 -11.82
CA VAL A 279 -22.83 11.04 -10.54
C VAL A 279 -22.23 9.65 -10.73
N ALA A 280 -22.88 8.78 -11.49
CA ALA A 280 -22.37 7.44 -11.79
C ALA A 280 -21.05 7.48 -12.59
N ALA A 281 -20.88 8.44 -13.51
CA ALA A 281 -19.64 8.67 -14.21
C ALA A 281 -18.52 9.13 -13.25
N GLY A 282 -18.82 10.04 -12.32
CA GLY A 282 -17.89 10.47 -11.27
C GLY A 282 -17.44 9.31 -10.37
N ILE A 283 -18.36 8.45 -9.94
CA ILE A 283 -18.03 7.26 -9.13
C ILE A 283 -17.14 6.29 -9.92
N ARG A 284 -17.45 6.03 -11.19
CA ARG A 284 -16.62 5.17 -12.06
C ARG A 284 -15.21 5.74 -12.26
N ALA A 285 -15.08 7.05 -12.49
CA ALA A 285 -13.79 7.71 -12.61
C ALA A 285 -12.96 7.60 -11.32
N ALA A 286 -13.59 7.82 -10.15
CA ALA A 286 -12.93 7.67 -8.86
C ALA A 286 -12.51 6.21 -8.56
N ALA A 287 -13.33 5.24 -8.95
CA ALA A 287 -12.99 3.82 -8.83
C ALA A 287 -11.81 3.45 -9.74
N ALA A 288 -11.81 3.92 -10.99
CA ALA A 288 -10.70 3.71 -11.93
C ALA A 288 -9.39 4.34 -11.42
N ALA A 289 -9.45 5.55 -10.84
CA ALA A 289 -8.28 6.19 -10.23
C ALA A 289 -7.71 5.38 -9.06
N ARG A 290 -8.57 4.84 -8.19
CA ARG A 290 -8.16 3.95 -7.09
C ARG A 290 -7.53 2.65 -7.60
N ALA A 291 -8.12 2.02 -8.61
CA ALA A 291 -7.56 0.82 -9.23
C ALA A 291 -6.18 1.10 -9.86
N ALA A 292 -6.01 2.23 -10.55
CA ALA A 292 -4.71 2.63 -11.10
C ALA A 292 -3.67 2.91 -10.01
N ALA A 293 -4.06 3.52 -8.89
CA ALA A 293 -3.17 3.74 -7.76
C ALA A 293 -2.72 2.42 -7.11
N ALA A 294 -3.66 1.49 -6.91
CA ALA A 294 -3.36 0.14 -6.40
C ALA A 294 -2.42 -0.63 -7.33
N GLY A 295 -2.62 -0.52 -8.66
CA GLY A 295 -1.74 -1.12 -9.65
C GLY A 295 -0.30 -0.60 -9.56
N ARG A 296 -0.12 0.72 -9.36
CA ARG A 296 1.21 1.31 -9.16
C ARG A 296 1.87 0.82 -7.87
N SER A 297 1.15 0.80 -6.75
CA SER A 297 1.70 0.32 -5.48
C SER A 297 2.09 -1.15 -5.53
N TRP A 298 1.32 -1.98 -6.23
CA TRP A 298 1.65 -3.39 -6.46
C TRP A 298 2.93 -3.55 -7.28
N GLN A 299 3.08 -2.75 -8.36
CA GLN A 299 4.28 -2.77 -9.17
C GLN A 299 5.52 -2.35 -8.35
N THR A 300 5.41 -1.28 -7.56
CA THR A 300 6.48 -0.86 -6.65
C THR A 300 6.85 -1.96 -5.64
N LEU A 301 5.87 -2.67 -5.09
CA LEU A 301 6.14 -3.80 -4.18
C LEU A 301 6.88 -4.94 -4.88
N LYS A 302 6.51 -5.25 -6.13
CA LYS A 302 7.19 -6.27 -6.94
C LYS A 302 8.63 -5.88 -7.25
N ASP A 303 8.87 -4.62 -7.61
CA ASP A 303 10.21 -4.10 -7.88
C ASP A 303 11.07 -4.14 -6.61
N ASN A 304 10.51 -3.75 -5.45
CA ASN A 304 11.18 -3.87 -4.15
C ASN A 304 11.51 -5.32 -3.79
N HIS A 305 10.59 -6.26 -4.03
CA HIS A 305 10.83 -7.68 -3.78
C HIS A 305 11.98 -8.21 -4.65
N ARG A 306 12.02 -7.84 -5.93
CA ARG A 306 13.12 -8.18 -6.82
C ARG A 306 14.46 -7.63 -6.33
N ALA A 307 14.49 -6.36 -5.92
CA ALA A 307 15.71 -5.74 -5.37
C ALA A 307 16.19 -6.45 -4.09
N LEU A 308 15.28 -6.95 -3.25
CA LEU A 308 15.64 -7.74 -2.06
C LEU A 308 16.24 -9.10 -2.44
N LEU A 309 15.70 -9.78 -3.45
CA LEU A 309 16.27 -11.03 -3.96
C LEU A 309 17.67 -10.83 -4.53
N GLU A 310 17.87 -9.79 -5.35
CA GLU A 310 19.19 -9.43 -5.89
C GLU A 310 20.20 -9.12 -4.78
N ARG A 311 19.76 -8.43 -3.72
CA ARG A 311 20.60 -8.18 -2.53
C ARG A 311 20.92 -9.46 -1.76
N GLN A 312 19.96 -10.40 -1.66
CA GLN A 312 20.17 -11.68 -1.01
C GLN A 312 21.19 -12.53 -1.78
N GLU A 313 21.08 -12.59 -3.11
CA GLU A 313 22.05 -13.27 -3.98
C GLU A 313 23.46 -12.68 -3.80
N ALA A 314 23.60 -11.36 -3.83
CA ALA A 314 24.88 -10.70 -3.58
C ALA A 314 25.47 -11.02 -2.19
N GLN A 315 24.64 -11.16 -1.15
CA GLN A 315 25.09 -11.56 0.18
C GLN A 315 25.52 -13.04 0.25
N VAL A 316 24.88 -13.91 -0.53
CA VAL A 316 25.29 -15.32 -0.65
C VAL A 316 26.65 -15.39 -1.34
N ASP A 317 26.83 -14.68 -2.45
CA ASP A 317 28.11 -14.61 -3.17
C ASP A 317 29.24 -14.06 -2.28
N GLU A 318 28.97 -13.00 -1.51
CA GLU A 318 29.95 -12.44 -0.56
C GLU A 318 30.35 -13.47 0.50
N ARG A 319 29.38 -14.22 1.04
CA ARG A 319 29.66 -15.29 2.01
C ARG A 319 30.50 -16.41 1.41
N GLU A 320 30.19 -16.83 0.19
CA GLU A 320 30.98 -17.84 -0.52
C GLU A 320 32.42 -17.39 -0.75
N GLN A 321 32.62 -16.12 -1.12
CA GLN A 321 33.96 -15.53 -1.25
C GLN A 321 34.72 -15.51 0.07
N LEU A 322 34.07 -15.13 1.18
CA LEU A 322 34.69 -15.14 2.51
C LEU A 322 35.05 -16.56 2.96
N VAL A 323 34.20 -17.55 2.69
CA VAL A 323 34.49 -18.97 2.99
C VAL A 323 35.66 -19.48 2.13
N ALA A 324 35.69 -19.14 0.84
CA ALA A 324 36.80 -19.48 -0.05
C ALA A 324 38.12 -18.84 0.43
N ALA A 325 38.10 -17.58 0.87
CA ALA A 325 39.26 -16.90 1.42
C ALA A 325 39.74 -17.53 2.74
N ALA A 326 38.81 -17.89 3.63
CA ALA A 326 39.13 -18.55 4.91
C ALA A 326 39.70 -19.96 4.72
N THR A 327 39.19 -20.72 3.75
CA THR A 327 39.74 -22.05 3.42
C THR A 327 41.12 -21.93 2.78
N ALA A 328 41.34 -20.96 1.89
CA ALA A 328 42.65 -20.68 1.32
C ALA A 328 43.68 -20.26 2.38
N SER A 329 43.31 -19.41 3.34
CA SER A 329 44.20 -18.97 4.42
C SER A 329 44.53 -20.12 5.39
N SER A 330 43.56 -20.97 5.72
CA SER A 330 43.79 -22.20 6.51
C SER A 330 44.72 -23.19 5.80
N ALA A 331 44.55 -23.37 4.48
CA ALA A 331 45.44 -24.18 3.67
C ALA A 331 46.87 -23.61 3.62
N ALA A 332 47.02 -22.29 3.52
CA ALA A 332 48.33 -21.64 3.59
C ALA A 332 48.98 -21.82 4.98
N TYR A 333 48.21 -21.65 6.05
CA TYR A 333 48.68 -21.84 7.43
C TYR A 333 49.11 -23.28 7.71
N SER A 334 48.36 -24.28 7.24
CA SER A 334 48.73 -25.69 7.41
C SER A 334 50.01 -26.05 6.65
N ARG A 335 50.21 -25.54 5.43
CA ARG A 335 51.48 -25.67 4.68
C ARG A 335 52.63 -25.00 5.42
N PHE A 336 52.41 -23.80 5.94
CA PHE A 336 53.40 -23.09 6.75
C PHE A 336 53.79 -23.93 7.98
N LYS A 337 52.81 -24.46 8.71
CA LYS A 337 53.02 -25.32 9.89
C LYS A 337 53.81 -26.60 9.56
N GLN A 338 53.57 -27.22 8.40
CA GLN A 338 54.31 -28.39 7.94
C GLN A 338 55.79 -28.06 7.64
N LEU A 339 56.05 -26.91 7.03
CA LEU A 339 57.41 -26.45 6.75
C LEU A 339 58.12 -25.95 8.02
N ALA A 340 57.37 -25.39 8.96
CA ALA A 340 57.91 -24.80 10.17
C ALA A 340 58.49 -25.84 11.13
N GLY A 341 58.33 -27.16 10.96
CA GLY A 341 58.74 -28.21 11.91
C GLY A 341 60.22 -28.28 12.35
N ARG A 342 61.06 -27.33 11.97
CA ARG A 342 62.44 -27.17 12.44
C ARG A 342 62.71 -25.67 12.68
N GLU A 343 63.02 -25.30 13.92
CA GLU A 343 63.66 -24.03 14.35
C GLU A 343 62.80 -22.89 14.96
N TRP A 344 61.80 -23.18 15.80
CA TRP A 344 60.93 -22.16 16.44
C TRP A 344 61.52 -21.37 17.62
N ALA A 345 62.84 -21.18 17.70
CA ALA A 345 63.43 -20.49 18.87
C ALA A 345 64.57 -19.53 18.49
N ARG A 346 64.45 -18.86 17.34
CA ARG A 346 65.25 -17.68 17.01
C ARG A 346 64.33 -16.53 16.60
N ASP A 347 64.71 -15.31 17.00
CA ASP A 347 64.18 -14.07 16.42
C ASP A 347 64.35 -14.17 14.91
N GLY A 348 63.24 -14.39 14.23
CA GLY A 348 63.19 -14.76 12.83
C GLY A 348 61.88 -14.30 12.21
N PRO A 349 61.74 -14.46 10.89
CA PRO A 349 60.60 -13.94 10.13
C PRO A 349 59.24 -14.41 10.66
N GLU A 350 59.20 -15.54 11.37
CA GLU A 350 58.03 -16.02 12.11
C GLU A 350 57.56 -15.07 13.22
N THR A 351 58.49 -14.56 14.03
CA THR A 351 58.16 -13.61 15.09
C THR A 351 57.69 -12.27 14.54
N ASP A 352 58.24 -11.85 13.39
CA ASP A 352 57.79 -10.65 12.70
C ASP A 352 56.43 -10.86 12.02
N ALA A 353 56.17 -12.02 11.41
CA ALA A 353 54.83 -12.37 10.91
C ALA A 353 53.78 -12.46 12.04
N LEU A 354 54.18 -12.88 13.24
CA LEU A 354 53.31 -12.87 14.42
C LEU A 354 53.07 -11.46 14.96
N LYS A 355 54.06 -10.56 14.86
CA LYS A 355 53.87 -9.13 15.17
C LYS A 355 52.95 -8.48 14.12
N ASP A 356 53.17 -8.74 12.84
CA ASP A 356 52.39 -8.20 11.73
C ASP A 356 50.93 -8.68 11.79
N SER A 357 50.69 -9.96 12.05
CA SER A 357 49.31 -10.47 12.24
C SER A 357 48.64 -9.89 13.48
N LYS A 358 49.38 -9.64 14.57
CA LYS A 358 48.86 -8.92 15.75
C LYS A 358 48.55 -7.46 15.43
N LEU A 359 49.40 -6.79 14.66
CA LEU A 359 49.18 -5.41 14.22
C LEU A 359 47.96 -5.33 13.30
N MET A 360 47.84 -6.24 12.33
CA MET A 360 46.69 -6.33 11.42
C MET A 360 45.40 -6.63 12.20
N LEU A 361 45.44 -7.51 13.20
CA LEU A 361 44.28 -7.78 14.05
C LEU A 361 43.91 -6.56 14.89
N ALA A 362 44.88 -5.83 15.42
CA ALA A 362 44.62 -4.57 16.13
C ALA A 362 44.01 -3.49 15.22
N GLU A 363 44.47 -3.40 13.96
CA GLU A 363 43.91 -2.49 12.95
C GLU A 363 42.48 -2.87 12.58
N LEU A 364 42.19 -4.16 12.36
CA LEU A 364 40.83 -4.64 12.12
C LEU A 364 39.89 -4.38 13.30
N CYS A 365 40.37 -4.55 14.54
CA CYS A 365 39.59 -4.19 15.74
C CYS A 365 39.30 -2.69 15.80
N LEU A 366 40.27 -1.84 15.46
CA LEU A 366 40.07 -0.39 15.37
C LEU A 366 39.03 -0.02 14.32
N GLN A 367 39.13 -0.57 13.10
CA GLN A 367 38.16 -0.34 12.03
C GLN A 367 36.74 -0.79 12.41
N ALA A 368 36.62 -1.93 13.10
CA ALA A 368 35.33 -2.43 13.59
C ALA A 368 34.71 -1.50 14.65
N ASP A 369 35.53 -0.96 15.55
CA ASP A 369 35.06 -0.01 16.56
C ASP A 369 34.71 1.36 15.96
N GLU A 370 35.44 1.83 14.94
CA GLU A 370 35.09 3.01 14.15
C GLU A 370 33.75 2.85 13.43
N ALA A 371 33.54 1.70 12.77
CA ALA A 371 32.26 1.38 12.12
C ALA A 371 31.10 1.34 13.11
N ARG A 372 31.30 0.74 14.30
CA ARG A 372 30.29 0.75 15.38
C ARG A 372 30.01 2.16 15.88
N LEU A 373 31.01 3.02 15.99
CA LEU A 373 30.83 4.41 16.37
C LEU A 373 30.09 5.21 15.30
N ALA A 374 30.36 4.97 14.02
CA ALA A 374 29.62 5.58 12.90
C ALA A 374 28.14 5.19 12.93
N LEU A 375 27.83 3.89 13.05
CA LEU A 375 26.45 3.40 13.16
C LEU A 375 25.71 4.00 14.37
N ARG A 376 26.38 4.12 15.54
CA ARG A 376 25.79 4.78 16.71
C ARG A 376 25.51 6.27 16.49
N LYS A 377 26.33 6.97 15.68
CA LYS A 377 26.10 8.37 15.31
C LYS A 377 24.91 8.48 14.37
N GLU A 378 24.84 7.63 13.34
CA GLU A 378 23.71 7.58 12.40
C GLU A 378 22.39 7.27 13.11
N LEU A 379 22.36 6.26 13.98
CA LEU A 379 21.17 5.95 14.79
C LEU A 379 20.70 7.15 15.64
N LYS A 380 21.64 7.91 16.22
CA LYS A 380 21.30 9.13 16.97
C LYS A 380 20.76 10.26 16.09
N VAL A 381 21.21 10.35 14.84
CA VAL A 381 20.68 11.33 13.87
C VAL A 381 19.27 10.93 13.46
N LEU A 382 19.06 9.68 13.05
CA LEU A 382 17.74 9.15 12.69
C LEU A 382 16.76 9.24 13.86
N GLN A 383 17.19 8.95 15.08
CA GLN A 383 16.35 9.11 16.27
C GLN A 383 15.89 10.56 16.45
N LYS A 384 16.77 11.54 16.28
CA LYS A 384 16.40 12.97 16.35
C LYS A 384 15.45 13.37 15.23
N GLU A 385 15.63 12.84 14.03
CA GLU A 385 14.71 13.08 12.91
C GLU A 385 13.32 12.53 13.21
N VAL A 386 13.22 11.30 13.72
CA VAL A 386 11.94 10.70 14.16
C VAL A 386 11.31 11.53 15.27
N GLU A 387 12.05 11.89 16.32
CA GLU A 387 11.56 12.75 17.41
C GLU A 387 11.07 14.12 16.88
N SER A 388 11.75 14.68 15.88
CA SER A 388 11.34 15.95 15.25
C SER A 388 10.06 15.82 14.42
N LEU A 389 9.90 14.73 13.68
CA LEU A 389 8.68 14.43 12.91
C LEU A 389 7.50 14.09 13.83
N GLU A 390 7.75 13.41 14.95
CA GLU A 390 6.75 13.18 15.99
C GLU A 390 6.34 14.48 16.69
N ALA A 391 7.30 15.38 16.94
CA ALA A 391 7.02 16.72 17.45
C ALA A 391 6.20 17.55 16.44
N GLU A 392 6.52 17.48 15.14
CA GLU A 392 5.78 18.17 14.09
C GLU A 392 4.36 17.59 13.91
N THR A 393 4.22 16.27 13.87
CA THR A 393 2.90 15.62 13.75
C THR A 393 2.03 15.85 14.97
N SER A 394 2.60 15.83 16.18
CA SER A 394 1.89 16.21 17.40
C SER A 394 1.53 17.69 17.41
N TRP A 395 2.41 18.57 16.91
CA TRP A 395 2.12 20.00 16.72
C TRP A 395 0.98 20.22 15.73
N LEU A 396 0.97 19.52 14.59
CA LEU A 396 -0.12 19.56 13.59
C LEU A 396 -1.45 19.02 14.16
N ARG A 397 -1.40 17.96 14.98
CA ARG A 397 -2.59 17.39 15.64
C ARG A 397 -3.17 18.30 16.73
N ASN A 398 -2.29 18.94 17.50
CA ASN A 398 -2.67 19.92 18.51
C ASN A 398 -3.01 21.28 17.89
N GLY A 399 -2.74 21.42 16.59
CA GLY A 399 -3.26 22.45 15.73
C GLY A 399 -2.30 23.55 15.35
N GLY A 400 -1.09 23.58 15.89
CA GLY A 400 -0.17 24.70 15.73
C GLY A 400 -0.71 26.02 16.28
N PRO A 401 0.09 27.11 16.24
CA PRO A 401 -0.31 28.43 16.70
C PRO A 401 -1.36 29.07 15.79
N ASP A 402 -1.44 28.62 14.53
CA ASP A 402 -2.44 29.03 13.55
C ASP A 402 -3.62 28.06 13.48
N TYR A 403 -3.84 27.22 14.50
CA TYR A 403 -5.05 26.42 14.55
C TYR A 403 -6.23 27.37 14.58
N TYR A 404 -6.89 27.48 13.43
CA TYR A 404 -8.25 27.90 13.38
C TYR A 404 -9.04 26.82 14.13
N GLN A 405 -9.13 26.95 15.46
CA GLN A 405 -10.18 26.33 16.25
C GLN A 405 -11.47 26.92 15.70
N ALA A 406 -11.95 26.32 14.62
CA ALA A 406 -13.30 26.52 14.17
C ALA A 406 -14.13 26.23 15.44
N PRO A 407 -14.91 27.22 15.96
CA PRO A 407 -15.61 27.08 17.23
C PRO A 407 -16.25 25.69 17.30
N GLN A 408 -16.29 24.99 18.44
CA GLN A 408 -16.70 23.56 18.47
C GLN A 408 -18.07 23.23 17.84
N ASN A 409 -18.84 24.24 17.44
CA ASN A 409 -20.08 24.11 16.70
C ASN A 409 -20.05 24.74 15.29
N SER A 410 -18.94 25.24 14.77
CA SER A 410 -18.85 25.98 13.50
C SER A 410 -19.17 25.08 12.32
N PHE A 411 -18.62 23.86 12.26
CA PHE A 411 -18.92 22.90 11.19
C PHE A 411 -20.36 22.36 11.29
N ARG A 412 -20.82 22.06 12.51
CA ARG A 412 -22.23 21.66 12.73
C ARG A 412 -23.20 22.81 12.44
N SER A 413 -22.80 24.05 12.72
CA SER A 413 -23.59 25.26 12.45
C SER A 413 -23.56 25.63 10.97
N SER A 414 -22.45 25.43 10.26
CA SER A 414 -22.35 25.64 8.82
C SER A 414 -23.12 24.57 8.07
N LEU A 415 -23.04 23.30 8.48
CA LEU A 415 -23.91 22.25 7.96
C LEU A 415 -25.38 22.53 8.25
N ARG A 416 -25.76 22.89 9.49
CA ARG A 416 -27.15 23.27 9.81
C ARG A 416 -27.64 24.47 8.99
N ARG A 417 -26.79 25.47 8.77
CA ARG A 417 -27.08 26.63 7.92
C ARG A 417 -27.28 26.20 6.47
N LEU A 418 -26.38 25.37 5.93
CA LEU A 418 -26.48 24.85 4.57
C LEU A 418 -27.76 24.01 4.38
N PHE A 419 -28.09 23.14 5.33
CA PHE A 419 -29.35 22.39 5.33
C PHE A 419 -30.59 23.27 5.52
N SER A 420 -30.50 24.35 6.32
CA SER A 420 -31.59 25.32 6.50
C SER A 420 -31.86 26.09 5.21
N VAL A 421 -30.81 26.60 4.56
CA VAL A 421 -30.88 27.30 3.27
C VAL A 421 -31.39 26.38 2.17
N ALA A 422 -30.89 25.13 2.10
CA ALA A 422 -31.37 24.14 1.14
C ALA A 422 -32.86 23.78 1.32
N ARG A 423 -33.38 23.88 2.55
CA ARG A 423 -34.82 23.71 2.86
C ARG A 423 -35.65 24.98 2.68
N GLY A 424 -35.07 26.07 2.18
CA GLY A 424 -35.77 27.33 1.96
C GLY A 424 -36.09 28.12 3.22
N ARG A 425 -35.54 27.75 4.39
CA ARG A 425 -35.60 28.59 5.58
C ARG A 425 -34.51 29.65 5.48
N GLY A 426 -34.91 30.92 5.53
CA GLY A 426 -34.02 32.09 5.46
C GLY A 426 -32.83 31.95 6.40
N ASP A 427 -31.71 32.56 6.02
CA ASP A 427 -30.46 32.47 6.75
C ASP A 427 -30.61 33.08 8.15
N PRO A 428 -30.46 32.33 9.26
CA PRO A 428 -30.74 32.82 10.60
C PRO A 428 -29.85 34.00 11.02
N GLN A 429 -28.76 34.30 10.30
CA GLN A 429 -27.93 35.47 10.57
C GLN A 429 -28.35 36.74 9.83
N SER A 430 -29.24 36.67 8.82
CA SER A 430 -29.74 37.87 8.15
C SER A 430 -30.76 38.66 8.97
N GLU A 431 -31.24 38.10 10.09
CA GLU A 431 -32.16 38.76 11.04
C GLU A 431 -31.43 39.35 12.25
N SER A 432 -30.21 39.85 12.07
CA SER A 432 -29.58 40.67 13.11
C SER A 432 -30.31 42.02 13.19
N PRO A 433 -30.93 42.37 14.34
CA PRO A 433 -31.65 43.62 14.49
C PRO A 433 -30.66 44.79 14.36
N LYS A 434 -30.99 45.73 13.48
CA LYS A 434 -30.28 47.02 13.35
C LYS A 434 -30.52 47.91 14.56
#